data_AF-A0A427YP71-F1
#
_entry.id   AF-A0A427YP71-F1
#
_cell.length_a   1.000
_cell.length_b   1.000
_cell.length_c   1.000
_cell.angle_alpha   90.00
_cell.angle_beta   90.00
_cell.angle_gamma   90.00
#
_symmetry.space_group_name_H-M   'P 1'
#
loop_
_entity.id
_entity.type
_entity.pdbx_description
1 polymer ?
#
loop_
_entity_poly.entity_id
_entity_poly.type
_entity_poly.pdbx_seq_one_letter_code
_entity_poly.pdbx_strand_id
1 'polypeptide(L)'
;MVQIHTVHIIDHKAPNQIHLSLVSTLHSGISVVVLVIPVHLWNNPLAISAINQTYELDADIPTWNYRAHFLLTEFDRQVQLFSCSGGVWTQTTDVEGEVNGLMTYDRKLLRTNVTQWRNDIQALYDSAAMRATEEAESMKRDGGILGGLAGVDLAAWGVGGWLV
;
A
#
# COMPACT_ATOMS: atom_id res chain seq x y z
N MET A 1 10.88 -6.75 -12.82
CA MET A 1 9.48 -6.68 -12.35
C MET A 1 9.46 -5.59 -11.29
N VAL A 2 9.06 -4.36 -11.63
CA VAL A 2 8.83 -3.32 -10.60
C VAL A 2 7.37 -3.11 -10.41
N GLN A 3 7.03 -3.25 -9.15
CA GLN A 3 5.74 -3.58 -8.64
C GLN A 3 5.73 -2.89 -7.29
N ILE A 4 4.72 -2.04 -7.05
CA ILE A 4 4.39 -1.73 -5.67
C ILE A 4 3.92 -3.06 -5.09
N HIS A 5 4.71 -3.62 -4.20
CA HIS A 5 4.33 -4.82 -3.47
C HIS A 5 3.45 -4.35 -2.32
N THR A 6 2.15 -4.40 -2.50
CA THR A 6 1.18 -4.13 -1.44
C THR A 6 1.21 -5.29 -0.45
N VAL A 7 1.22 -4.95 0.83
CA VAL A 7 1.06 -5.91 1.92
C VAL A 7 -0.36 -5.73 2.45
N HIS A 8 -1.18 -6.74 2.17
CA HIS A 8 -2.53 -6.83 2.68
C HIS A 8 -2.49 -7.54 4.04
N ILE A 9 -2.76 -6.80 5.12
CA ILE A 9 -3.08 -7.41 6.42
C ILE A 9 -4.61 -7.41 6.49
N ILE A 10 -5.22 -8.55 6.20
CA ILE A 10 -6.65 -8.74 6.44
C ILE A 10 -6.83 -8.70 7.95
N ASP A 11 -7.41 -7.61 8.46
CA ASP A 11 -7.81 -7.55 9.86
C ASP A 11 -9.02 -8.48 10.03
N HIS A 12 -8.75 -9.72 10.46
CA HIS A 12 -9.79 -10.66 10.79
C HIS A 12 -10.27 -10.38 12.21
N LYS A 13 -11.55 -10.05 12.30
CA LYS A 13 -12.43 -10.06 13.47
C LYS A 13 -12.47 -11.41 14.24
N ALA A 14 -11.50 -12.30 14.07
CA ALA A 14 -11.38 -13.60 14.73
C ALA A 14 -9.94 -13.81 15.25
N PRO A 15 -9.73 -14.09 16.54
CA PRO A 15 -8.45 -13.90 17.22
C PRO A 15 -7.29 -14.84 16.85
N ASN A 16 -7.38 -15.72 15.83
CA ASN A 16 -6.40 -16.80 15.65
C ASN A 16 -6.04 -17.16 14.19
N GLN A 17 -6.10 -16.24 13.23
CA GLN A 17 -5.68 -16.51 11.84
C GLN A 17 -4.79 -15.38 11.32
N ILE A 18 -3.46 -15.55 11.39
CA ILE A 18 -2.51 -14.75 10.61
C ILE A 18 -2.42 -15.42 9.24
N HIS A 19 -3.11 -14.87 8.24
CA HIS A 19 -3.03 -15.39 6.88
C HIS A 19 -1.98 -14.66 6.06
N LEU A 20 -1.16 -15.49 5.41
CA LEU A 20 0.05 -15.20 4.66
C LEU A 20 -0.17 -14.16 3.55
N SER A 21 0.83 -13.28 3.41
CA SER A 21 0.97 -12.20 2.43
C SER A 21 0.57 -12.59 1.00
N LEU A 22 -0.54 -12.02 0.51
CA LEU A 22 -0.83 -11.98 -0.92
C LEU A 22 -0.04 -10.80 -1.51
N VAL A 23 0.98 -11.10 -2.32
CA VAL A 23 1.62 -10.11 -3.20
C VAL A 23 0.60 -9.80 -4.29
N SER A 24 -0.30 -8.85 -4.06
CA SER A 24 -1.13 -8.34 -5.15
C SER A 24 -0.28 -7.39 -5.99
N THR A 25 0.29 -7.90 -7.08
CA THR A 25 0.41 -7.04 -8.27
C THR A 25 -0.99 -6.46 -8.46
N LEU A 26 -1.11 -5.13 -8.49
CA LEU A 26 -2.38 -4.48 -8.79
C LEU A 26 -3.01 -5.15 -10.02
N HIS A 27 -4.12 -5.85 -9.82
CA HIS A 27 -4.74 -6.79 -10.77
C HIS A 27 -5.50 -6.07 -11.91
N SER A 28 -4.97 -4.94 -12.37
CA SER A 28 -5.43 -4.19 -13.53
C SER A 28 -4.33 -4.05 -14.58
N GLY A 29 -3.58 -5.13 -14.84
CA GLY A 29 -2.56 -5.16 -15.88
C GLY A 29 -1.31 -4.36 -15.50
N ILE A 30 -0.22 -5.09 -15.22
CA ILE A 30 1.20 -4.68 -15.18
C ILE A 30 1.42 -3.17 -15.47
N SER A 31 1.14 -2.29 -14.51
CA SER A 31 1.46 -0.87 -14.62
C SER A 31 2.86 -0.66 -14.07
N VAL A 32 3.87 -1.02 -14.88
CA VAL A 32 5.28 -0.78 -14.55
C VAL A 32 5.64 0.61 -15.06
N VAL A 33 6.13 1.46 -14.17
CA VAL A 33 6.64 2.79 -14.53
C VAL A 33 8.13 2.64 -14.85
N VAL A 34 8.51 2.91 -16.10
CA VAL A 34 9.86 2.63 -16.62
C VAL A 34 10.32 3.80 -17.45
N LEU A 35 11.46 4.39 -17.14
CA LEU A 35 12.01 5.51 -17.91
C LEU A 35 13.50 5.30 -18.17
N VAL A 36 13.85 5.21 -19.45
CA VAL A 36 15.23 5.08 -19.91
C VAL A 36 15.88 6.46 -19.99
N ILE A 37 17.00 6.65 -19.30
CA ILE A 37 17.83 7.84 -19.45
C ILE A 37 19.24 7.39 -19.87
N PRO A 38 19.58 7.43 -21.18
CA PRO A 38 20.74 6.73 -21.74
C PRO A 38 22.07 7.03 -21.04
N VAL A 39 22.30 8.29 -20.64
CA VAL A 39 23.56 8.72 -20.01
C VAL A 39 23.76 8.16 -18.60
N HIS A 40 22.72 7.59 -17.99
CA HIS A 40 22.78 7.04 -16.64
C HIS A 40 22.57 5.52 -16.59
N LEU A 41 22.67 4.81 -17.72
CA LEU A 41 22.55 3.36 -17.75
C LEU A 41 23.84 2.66 -17.28
N TRP A 42 23.68 1.48 -16.68
CA TRP A 42 24.80 0.56 -16.51
C TRP A 42 25.36 0.17 -17.88
N ASN A 43 26.69 0.24 -18.04
CA ASN A 43 27.35 0.01 -19.31
C ASN A 43 27.42 -1.48 -19.67
N ASN A 44 26.28 -2.07 -20.01
CA ASN A 44 26.16 -3.40 -20.59
C ASN A 44 25.31 -3.34 -21.87
N PRO A 45 25.94 -3.43 -23.07
CA PRO A 45 25.24 -3.36 -24.35
C PRO A 45 24.14 -4.40 -24.54
N LEU A 46 24.34 -5.64 -24.05
CA LEU A 46 23.34 -6.70 -24.15
C LEU A 46 22.10 -6.35 -23.32
N ALA A 47 22.31 -5.95 -22.07
CA ALA A 47 21.22 -5.54 -21.18
C ALA A 47 20.46 -4.33 -21.75
N ILE A 48 21.18 -3.31 -22.24
CA ILE A 48 20.59 -2.12 -22.84
C ILE A 48 19.71 -2.47 -24.05
N SER A 49 20.18 -3.37 -24.91
CA SER A 49 19.44 -3.79 -26.11
C SER A 49 18.15 -4.56 -25.82
N ALA A 50 18.02 -5.11 -24.61
CA ALA A 50 16.86 -5.89 -24.19
C ALA A 50 15.82 -5.07 -23.40
N ILE A 51 16.12 -3.80 -23.03
CA ILE A 51 15.24 -2.98 -22.16
C ILE A 51 13.83 -2.83 -22.75
N ASN A 52 13.73 -2.55 -24.06
CA ASN A 52 12.46 -2.30 -24.74
C ASN A 52 11.64 -3.57 -25.03
N GLN A 53 12.18 -4.76 -24.72
CA GLN A 53 11.50 -6.04 -24.98
C GLN A 53 10.61 -6.46 -23.82
N THR A 54 10.77 -5.83 -22.66
CA THR A 54 10.16 -6.32 -21.41
C THR A 54 9.03 -5.42 -20.90
N TYR A 55 9.05 -4.11 -21.19
CA TYR A 55 8.12 -3.14 -20.59
C TYR A 55 7.71 -2.03 -21.55
N GLU A 56 6.56 -1.42 -21.26
CA GLU A 56 6.19 -0.11 -21.78
C GLU A 56 7.13 0.95 -21.16
N LEU A 57 7.67 1.83 -22.02
CA LEU A 57 8.61 2.88 -21.62
C LEU A 57 7.92 4.23 -21.61
N ASP A 58 8.05 4.95 -20.51
CA ASP A 58 7.65 6.34 -20.40
C ASP A 58 8.51 7.22 -21.28
N ALA A 59 7.87 8.20 -21.91
CA ALA A 59 8.56 9.12 -22.81
C ALA A 59 9.50 10.07 -22.07
N ASP A 60 9.12 10.51 -20.86
CA ASP A 60 9.82 11.54 -20.10
C ASP A 60 9.53 11.50 -18.58
N ILE A 61 10.25 12.31 -17.81
CA ILE A 61 10.09 12.44 -16.35
C ILE A 61 8.68 12.89 -15.95
N PRO A 62 8.02 13.86 -16.64
CA PRO A 62 6.63 14.21 -16.36
C PRO A 62 5.67 13.02 -16.48
N THR A 63 5.77 12.25 -17.56
CA THR A 63 4.94 11.05 -17.81
C THR A 63 5.19 9.99 -16.73
N TRP A 64 6.45 9.75 -16.39
CA TRP A 64 6.84 8.86 -15.30
C TRP A 64 6.20 9.28 -13.97
N ASN A 65 6.23 10.57 -13.61
CA ASN A 65 5.65 11.08 -12.37
C ASN A 65 4.12 11.01 -12.37
N TYR A 66 3.48 11.28 -13.51
CA TYR A 66 2.03 11.10 -13.67
C TYR A 66 1.60 9.66 -13.40
N ARG A 67 2.30 8.68 -14.00
CA ARG A 67 1.99 7.25 -13.79
C ARG A 67 2.31 6.79 -12.37
N ALA A 68 3.40 7.29 -11.77
CA ALA A 68 3.71 7.00 -10.37
C ALA A 68 2.61 7.49 -9.42
N HIS A 69 2.10 8.71 -9.63
CA HIS A 69 0.98 9.27 -8.87
C HIS A 69 -0.31 8.46 -9.05
N PHE A 70 -0.60 8.03 -10.28
CA PHE A 70 -1.74 7.15 -10.54
C PHE A 70 -1.65 5.84 -9.74
N LEU A 71 -0.46 5.22 -9.66
CA LEU A 71 -0.26 4.02 -8.86
C LEU A 71 -0.41 4.26 -7.35
N LEU A 72 0.10 5.38 -6.84
CA LEU A 72 -0.08 5.75 -5.43
C LEU A 72 -1.55 6.05 -5.10
N THR A 73 -2.29 6.64 -6.03
CA THR A 73 -3.74 6.87 -5.90
C THR A 73 -4.51 5.54 -5.86
N GLU A 74 -4.13 4.58 -6.71
CA GLU A 74 -4.76 3.26 -6.70
C GLU A 74 -4.37 2.45 -5.46
N PHE A 75 -3.17 2.67 -4.91
CA PHE A 75 -2.80 2.13 -3.60
C PHE A 75 -3.64 2.77 -2.48
N ASP A 76 -3.85 4.09 -2.51
CA ASP A 76 -4.71 4.79 -1.54
C ASP A 76 -6.15 4.24 -1.55
N ARG A 77 -6.68 3.98 -2.74
CA ARG A 77 -7.97 3.30 -2.88
C ARG A 77 -8.00 1.93 -2.21
N GLN A 78 -6.91 1.17 -2.27
CA GLN A 78 -6.81 -0.12 -1.55
C GLN A 78 -6.70 0.05 -0.03
N VAL A 79 -6.03 1.11 0.44
CA VAL A 79 -6.00 1.45 1.87
C VAL A 79 -7.43 1.73 2.35
N GLN A 80 -8.20 2.54 1.61
CA GLN A 80 -9.57 2.92 1.95
C GLN A 80 -10.56 1.76 1.90
N LEU A 81 -10.52 0.95 0.84
CA LEU A 81 -11.59 -0.03 0.57
C LEU A 81 -11.30 -1.42 1.13
N PHE A 82 -10.03 -1.80 1.28
CA PHE A 82 -9.67 -3.19 1.51
C PHE A 82 -8.80 -3.41 2.74
N SER A 83 -8.49 -2.39 3.55
CA SER A 83 -7.57 -2.56 4.68
C SER A 83 -6.13 -2.92 4.29
N CYS A 84 -5.69 -2.49 3.11
CA CYS A 84 -4.27 -2.59 2.76
C CYS A 84 -3.44 -1.77 3.76
N SER A 85 -2.41 -2.39 4.35
CA SER A 85 -1.69 -1.83 5.51
C SER A 85 -0.30 -1.30 5.17
N GLY A 86 0.20 -1.61 3.97
CA GLY A 86 1.48 -1.08 3.50
C GLY A 86 1.74 -1.38 2.03
N GLY A 87 2.75 -0.73 1.49
CA GLY A 87 3.22 -0.92 0.12
C GLY A 87 4.71 -0.66 0.02
N VAL A 88 5.43 -1.47 -0.74
CA VAL A 88 6.87 -1.33 -0.97
C VAL A 88 7.11 -1.01 -2.43
N TRP A 89 7.63 0.20 -2.71
CA TRP A 89 8.16 0.54 -4.02
C TRP A 89 9.53 -0.10 -4.20
N THR A 90 9.51 -1.22 -4.91
CA THR A 90 10.70 -1.86 -5.44
C THR A 90 10.90 -1.26 -6.83
N GLN A 91 12.00 -0.61 -7.19
CA GLN A 91 13.30 -0.51 -6.54
C GLN A 91 13.79 0.94 -6.33
N THR A 92 14.79 1.15 -5.47
CA THR A 92 15.34 2.48 -5.17
C THR A 92 16.18 3.04 -6.33
N THR A 93 17.01 2.20 -6.96
CA THR A 93 17.90 2.58 -8.06
C THR A 93 17.73 1.63 -9.22
N ASP A 94 17.98 2.07 -10.46
CA ASP A 94 18.08 1.16 -11.58
C ASP A 94 19.16 0.09 -11.35
N VAL A 95 18.99 -1.07 -11.96
CA VAL A 95 19.98 -2.16 -12.01
C VAL A 95 20.24 -2.58 -13.47
N GLU A 96 21.12 -3.55 -13.68
CA GLU A 96 21.55 -4.00 -15.01
C GLU A 96 20.35 -4.46 -15.88
N GLY A 97 19.92 -3.59 -16.80
CA GLY A 97 18.80 -3.84 -17.70
C GLY A 97 17.41 -3.56 -17.14
N GLU A 98 17.28 -3.13 -15.88
CA GLU A 98 16.00 -2.81 -15.25
C GLU A 98 15.98 -1.36 -14.74
N VAL A 99 15.19 -0.51 -15.42
CA VAL A 99 15.30 0.96 -15.38
C VAL A 99 14.03 1.66 -14.85
N ASN A 100 13.54 1.13 -13.74
CA ASN A 100 12.32 1.51 -13.04
C ASN A 100 12.61 1.94 -11.59
N GLY A 101 13.87 2.25 -11.29
CA GLY A 101 14.26 2.80 -10.01
C GLY A 101 13.75 4.22 -9.81
N LEU A 102 13.50 4.59 -8.55
CA LEU A 102 13.24 5.99 -8.19
C LEU A 102 14.40 6.92 -8.57
N MET A 103 15.61 6.36 -8.61
CA MET A 103 16.83 7.03 -9.05
C MET A 103 17.52 6.24 -10.18
N THR A 104 18.32 6.95 -10.95
CA THR A 104 19.17 6.33 -11.97
C THR A 104 20.22 5.39 -11.39
N TYR A 105 20.77 4.50 -12.22
CA TYR A 105 21.80 3.52 -11.82
C TYR A 105 22.96 4.18 -11.07
N ASP A 106 23.46 5.30 -11.60
CA ASP A 106 24.58 6.07 -11.04
C ASP A 106 24.19 6.97 -9.84
N ARG A 107 22.91 6.95 -9.43
CA ARG A 107 22.34 7.75 -8.33
C ARG A 107 22.50 9.26 -8.51
N LYS A 108 22.72 9.74 -9.74
CA LYS A 108 22.88 11.18 -10.01
C LYS A 108 21.58 11.90 -10.32
N LEU A 109 20.56 11.18 -10.76
CA LEU A 109 19.26 11.74 -11.09
C LEU A 109 18.15 11.03 -10.29
N LEU A 110 17.41 11.82 -9.52
CA LEU A 110 16.18 11.42 -8.85
C LEU A 110 15.01 11.68 -9.80
N ARG A 111 14.24 10.65 -10.16
CA ARG A 111 13.09 10.78 -11.07
C ARG A 111 11.87 11.37 -10.38
N THR A 112 11.74 11.15 -9.08
CA THR A 112 10.57 11.53 -8.29
C THR A 112 10.44 13.03 -8.16
N ASN A 113 9.24 13.54 -8.42
CA ASN A 113 8.80 14.83 -7.93
C ASN A 113 8.55 14.73 -6.42
N VAL A 114 9.50 15.22 -5.63
CA VAL A 114 9.51 15.07 -4.16
C VAL A 114 8.25 15.65 -3.51
N THR A 115 7.75 16.79 -3.98
CA THR A 115 6.56 17.42 -3.41
C THR A 115 5.32 16.56 -3.68
N GLN A 116 5.15 16.09 -4.91
CA GLN A 116 4.05 15.20 -5.29
C GLN A 116 4.08 13.92 -4.47
N TRP A 117 5.22 13.26 -4.39
CA TRP A 117 5.39 12.03 -3.62
C TRP A 117 5.08 12.21 -2.14
N ARG A 118 5.48 13.33 -1.53
CA ARG A 118 5.11 13.64 -0.14
C ARG A 118 3.60 13.78 0.03
N ASN A 119 2.93 14.47 -0.89
CA ASN A 119 1.48 14.65 -0.83
C ASN A 119 0.75 13.31 -1.03
N ASP A 120 1.18 12.50 -1.99
CA ASP A 120 0.61 11.18 -2.25
C ASP A 120 0.79 10.24 -1.05
N ILE A 121 1.97 10.25 -0.42
CA ILE A 121 2.23 9.48 0.80
C ILE A 121 1.41 9.99 1.98
N GLN A 122 1.24 11.32 2.11
CA GLN A 122 0.41 11.89 3.17
C GLN A 122 -1.05 11.47 3.02
N ALA A 123 -1.58 11.44 1.80
CA ALA A 123 -2.94 10.95 1.53
C ALA A 123 -3.15 9.51 2.01
N LEU A 124 -2.16 8.62 1.82
CA LEU A 124 -2.21 7.26 2.35
C LEU A 124 -2.34 7.22 3.89
N TYR A 125 -1.58 8.08 4.59
CA TYR A 125 -1.66 8.19 6.04
C TYR A 125 -3.02 8.72 6.50
N ASP A 126 -3.54 9.72 5.80
CA ASP A 126 -4.83 10.34 6.11
C ASP A 126 -5.97 9.32 5.94
N SER A 127 -5.98 8.57 4.83
CA SER A 127 -6.91 7.47 4.57
C SER A 127 -6.86 6.37 5.64
N ALA A 128 -5.66 5.99 6.07
CA ALA A 128 -5.48 5.00 7.13
C ALA A 128 -6.01 5.49 8.49
N ALA A 129 -5.77 6.76 8.83
CA ALA A 129 -6.25 7.38 10.06
C ALA A 129 -7.79 7.53 10.09
N MET A 130 -8.39 7.90 8.95
CA MET A 130 -9.85 7.97 8.80
C MET A 130 -10.49 6.61 9.07
N ARG A 131 -9.96 5.55 8.47
CA ARG A 131 -10.45 4.18 8.71
C ARG A 131 -10.38 3.76 10.18
N ALA A 132 -9.25 4.02 10.84
CA ALA A 132 -9.10 3.69 12.26
C ALA A 132 -10.15 4.42 13.12
N THR A 133 -10.51 5.64 12.75
CA THR A 133 -11.56 6.41 13.42
C THR A 133 -12.94 5.83 13.16
N GLU A 134 -13.27 5.52 11.90
CA GLU A 134 -14.54 4.90 11.51
C GLU A 134 -14.77 3.55 12.19
N GLU A 135 -13.72 2.74 12.28
CA GLU A 135 -13.73 1.46 12.97
C GLU A 135 -14.01 1.64 14.47
N ALA A 136 -13.30 2.56 15.13
CA ALA A 136 -13.52 2.87 16.54
C ALA A 136 -14.94 3.37 16.82
N GLU A 137 -15.49 4.23 15.95
CA GLU A 137 -16.87 4.71 16.08
C GLU A 137 -17.90 3.60 15.81
N SER A 138 -17.65 2.70 14.87
CA SER A 138 -18.49 1.52 14.66
C SER A 138 -18.52 0.62 15.89
N MET A 139 -17.36 0.36 16.50
CA MET A 139 -17.28 -0.45 17.73
C MET A 139 -18.07 0.17 18.88
N LYS A 140 -18.07 1.51 19.02
CA LYS A 140 -18.89 2.21 20.03
C LYS A 140 -20.39 2.06 19.76
N ARG A 141 -20.82 2.21 18.50
CA ARG A 141 -22.24 2.05 18.11
C ARG A 141 -22.73 0.62 18.37
N ASP A 142 -21.94 -0.37 17.99
CA ASP A 142 -22.31 -1.78 18.14
C ASP A 142 -22.19 -2.25 19.60
N GLY A 143 -21.21 -1.74 20.35
CA GLY A 143 -21.07 -1.95 21.79
C GLY A 143 -22.20 -1.33 22.62
N GLY A 144 -22.90 -0.33 22.08
CA GLY A 144 -24.13 0.23 22.64
C GLY A 144 -25.31 -0.75 22.64
N ILE A 145 -25.29 -1.80 21.82
CA ILE A 145 -26.31 -2.85 21.81
C ILE A 145 -26.19 -3.76 23.05
N LEU A 146 -25.00 -3.87 23.65
CA LEU A 146 -24.83 -4.50 24.97
C LEU A 146 -25.22 -3.56 26.13
N GLY A 147 -25.43 -2.27 25.87
CA GLY A 147 -26.03 -1.31 26.81
C GLY A 147 -27.50 -1.61 27.14
N GLY A 148 -28.16 -2.47 26.36
CA GLY A 148 -29.50 -2.99 26.66
C GLY A 148 -29.56 -3.96 27.84
N LEU A 149 -28.42 -4.38 28.41
CA LEU A 149 -28.37 -5.21 29.61
C LEU A 149 -28.08 -4.42 30.90
N ALA A 150 -27.91 -3.09 30.83
CA ALA A 150 -27.74 -2.22 31.99
C ALA A 150 -29.02 -2.05 32.85
N GLY A 151 -30.04 -2.87 32.61
CA GLY A 151 -31.26 -2.96 33.40
C GLY A 151 -31.66 -4.40 33.77
N VAL A 152 -30.81 -5.40 33.54
CA VAL A 152 -31.08 -6.74 34.05
C VAL A 152 -30.61 -6.78 35.50
N ASP A 153 -31.57 -6.66 36.42
CA ASP A 153 -31.35 -6.89 37.83
C ASP A 153 -30.79 -8.30 38.04
N LEU A 154 -29.49 -8.39 38.31
CA LEU A 154 -28.80 -9.64 38.64
C LEU A 154 -29.34 -10.26 39.95
N ALA A 155 -30.08 -9.50 40.78
CA ALA A 155 -30.77 -10.04 41.95
C ALA A 155 -32.06 -10.80 41.58
N ALA A 156 -32.63 -10.59 40.38
CA ALA A 156 -33.84 -11.31 39.94
C ALA A 156 -33.57 -12.78 39.54
N TRP A 157 -32.30 -13.18 39.40
CA TRP A 157 -31.90 -14.54 39.02
C TRP A 157 -31.44 -15.42 40.19
N GLY A 158 -31.62 -14.98 41.43
CA GLY A 158 -31.53 -15.88 42.60
C GLY A 158 -30.18 -16.59 42.79
N VAL A 159 -29.07 -16.09 42.25
CA VAL A 159 -27.75 -16.70 42.45
C VAL A 159 -27.15 -16.18 43.76
N GLY A 160 -27.78 -16.60 44.87
CA GLY A 160 -27.27 -16.39 46.21
C GLY A 160 -26.16 -17.41 46.53
N GLY A 161 -25.03 -16.89 47.02
CA GLY A 161 -24.15 -17.59 47.96
C GLY A 161 -23.04 -18.45 47.35
N TRP A 162 -21.98 -18.58 48.17
CA TRP A 162 -20.77 -19.41 48.03
C TRP A 162 -19.54 -18.72 47.45
N LEU A 163 -18.90 -17.91 48.29
CA LEU A 163 -17.44 -17.89 48.43
C LEU A 163 -17.14 -18.16 49.91
N VAL A 164 -16.60 -19.35 50.17
CA VAL A 164 -15.68 -19.62 51.29
C VAL A 164 -14.29 -19.24 50.81
#